data_AF-A0A7N2MJG1-F1
#
_entry.id   AF-A0A7N2MJG1-F1
#
_cell.length_a   1.000
_cell.length_b   1.000
_cell.length_c   1.000
_cell.angle_alpha   90.00
_cell.angle_beta   90.00
_cell.angle_gamma   90.00
#
_symmetry.space_group_name_H-M   'P 1'
#
loop_
_entity.id
_entity.type
_entity.pdbx_description
1 polymer ?
#
loop_
_entity_poly.entity_id
_entity_poly.type
_entity_poly.pdbx_seq_one_letter_code
_entity_poly.pdbx_strand_id
1 'polypeptide(L)'
;MMSLSVYILAACADCEQSNIKTKHAFTGLQVTIDCKPENGHLKTRGVGKLNEEGKCKVSIHRKIVKDGKLNEECYAQLHSASAAPCPAHNGLESSKVVL
;
A
#
# COMPACT_ATOMS: atom_id res chain seq x y z
N MET A 1 11.24 17.66 -9.95
CA MET A 1 10.44 16.46 -10.31
C MET A 1 9.10 16.53 -9.57
N MET A 2 7.97 16.42 -10.25
CA MET A 2 6.64 16.47 -9.60
C MET A 2 6.18 15.06 -9.17
N SER A 3 5.92 14.89 -7.88
CA SER A 3 5.45 13.65 -7.26
C SER A 3 4.01 13.79 -6.75
N LEU A 4 3.28 12.66 -6.76
CA LEU A 4 2.00 12.48 -6.08
C LEU A 4 2.26 11.73 -4.77
N SER A 5 1.62 12.14 -3.69
CA SER A 5 1.71 11.46 -2.39
C SER A 5 0.44 10.66 -2.14
N VAL A 6 0.58 9.37 -1.87
CA VAL A 6 -0.51 8.49 -1.40
C VAL A 6 -0.33 8.26 0.09
N TYR A 7 -1.37 8.51 0.86
CA TYR A 7 -1.38 8.31 2.31
C TYR A 7 -2.15 7.02 2.63
N ILE A 8 -1.56 6.20 3.48
CA ILE A 8 -2.05 4.87 3.81
C ILE A 8 -2.18 4.77 5.33
N LEU A 9 -3.27 4.15 5.77
CA LEU A 9 -3.53 3.79 7.16
C LEU A 9 -3.80 2.29 7.23
N ALA A 10 -3.00 1.57 8.01
CA ALA A 10 -3.17 0.17 8.30
C ALA A 10 -3.75 0.00 9.72
N ALA A 11 -4.62 -0.99 9.88
CA ALA A 11 -5.16 -1.39 11.16
C ALA A 11 -4.83 -2.85 11.43
N CYS A 12 -4.62 -3.18 12.69
CA CYS A 12 -4.49 -4.56 13.14
C CYS A 12 -5.86 -5.02 13.66
N ALA A 13 -6.45 -6.03 13.03
CA ALA A 13 -7.83 -6.43 13.29
C ALA A 13 -8.04 -7.12 14.65
N ASP A 14 -7.01 -7.81 15.14
CA ASP A 14 -7.06 -8.70 16.30
C ASP A 14 -6.02 -8.36 17.39
N CYS A 15 -5.27 -7.28 17.24
CA CYS A 15 -4.21 -6.91 18.19
C CYS A 15 -4.70 -6.82 19.64
N GLU A 16 -5.89 -6.25 19.87
CA GLU A 16 -6.50 -6.16 21.21
C GLU A 16 -6.82 -7.55 21.77
N GLN A 17 -7.37 -8.46 20.95
CA GLN A 17 -7.73 -9.83 21.34
C GLN A 17 -6.48 -10.68 21.61
N SER A 18 -5.41 -10.43 20.85
CA SER A 18 -4.14 -11.14 20.90
C SER A 18 -3.14 -10.52 21.90
N ASN A 19 -3.53 -9.45 22.63
CA ASN A 19 -2.66 -8.70 23.56
C ASN A 19 -1.35 -8.21 22.92
N ILE A 20 -1.44 -7.80 21.64
CA ILE A 20 -0.33 -7.26 20.85
C ILE A 20 -0.43 -5.74 20.86
N LYS A 21 0.66 -5.06 21.23
CA LYS A 21 0.72 -3.60 21.11
C LYS A 21 0.82 -3.22 19.63
N THR A 22 -0.03 -2.29 19.19
CA THR A 22 -0.10 -1.79 17.81
C THR A 22 1.27 -1.45 17.19
N LYS A 23 2.16 -0.81 17.97
CA LYS A 23 3.52 -0.47 17.50
C LYS A 23 4.34 -1.67 17.03
N HIS A 24 4.14 -2.84 17.64
CA HIS A 24 4.85 -4.06 17.28
C HIS A 24 4.24 -4.73 16.05
N ALA A 25 2.92 -4.60 15.86
CA ALA A 25 2.22 -5.20 14.73
C ALA A 25 2.72 -4.67 13.36
N PHE A 26 3.14 -3.41 13.30
CA PHE A 26 3.58 -2.77 12.06
C PHE A 26 5.09 -2.77 11.83
N THR A 27 5.87 -3.25 12.81
CA THR A 27 7.33 -3.21 12.73
C THR A 27 7.82 -4.01 11.52
N GLY A 28 8.57 -3.35 10.63
CA GLY A 28 9.14 -3.97 9.43
C GLY A 28 8.16 -4.15 8.27
N LEU A 29 6.87 -3.87 8.45
CA LEU A 29 5.89 -3.95 7.38
C LEU A 29 6.05 -2.79 6.39
N GLN A 30 5.79 -3.08 5.13
CA GLN A 30 5.82 -2.09 4.05
C GLN A 30 4.59 -2.22 3.16
N VAL A 31 4.28 -1.15 2.46
CA VAL A 31 3.20 -1.09 1.47
C VAL A 31 3.78 -0.68 0.13
N THR A 32 3.41 -1.41 -0.92
CA THR A 32 3.68 -1.04 -2.31
C THR A 32 2.43 -0.43 -2.92
N ILE A 33 2.62 0.50 -3.85
CA ILE A 33 1.57 0.93 -4.78
C ILE A 33 1.87 0.26 -6.11
N ASP A 34 1.08 -0.74 -6.46
CA ASP A 34 1.24 -1.52 -7.68
C ASP A 34 0.16 -1.12 -8.66
N CYS A 35 0.57 -0.72 -9.86
CA CYS A 35 -0.34 -0.26 -10.90
C CYS A 35 -0.29 -1.19 -12.11
N LYS A 36 -1.48 -1.48 -12.67
CA LYS A 36 -1.66 -2.28 -13.87
C LYS A 36 -1.75 -1.34 -15.07
N PRO A 37 -0.73 -1.30 -15.94
CA PRO A 37 -0.84 -0.63 -17.23
C PRO A 37 -1.80 -1.40 -18.14
N GLU A 38 -2.41 -0.70 -19.11
CA GLU A 38 -3.53 -1.16 -19.95
C GLU A 38 -3.41 -2.61 -20.46
N ASN A 39 -2.21 -3.06 -20.83
CA ASN A 39 -1.94 -4.42 -21.33
C ASN A 39 -0.79 -5.13 -20.60
N GLY A 40 -0.62 -4.89 -19.30
CA GLY A 40 0.53 -5.45 -18.57
C GLY A 40 0.20 -6.09 -17.24
N HIS A 41 1.25 -6.68 -16.67
CA HIS A 41 1.27 -7.13 -15.28
C HIS A 41 1.40 -5.93 -14.34
N LEU A 42 0.99 -6.13 -13.08
CA LEU A 42 1.20 -5.15 -12.01
C LEU A 42 2.67 -4.75 -11.92
N LYS A 43 2.91 -3.45 -11.77
CA LYS A 43 4.24 -2.86 -11.59
C LYS A 43 4.25 -1.95 -10.38
N THR A 44 5.24 -2.11 -9.52
CA THR A 44 5.44 -1.23 -8.37
C THR A 44 5.81 0.18 -8.82
N ARG A 45 5.01 1.16 -8.41
CA ARG A 45 5.19 2.59 -8.66
C ARG A 45 5.77 3.34 -7.46
N GLY A 46 5.65 2.76 -6.27
CA GLY A 46 6.25 3.30 -5.06
C GLY A 46 6.17 2.32 -3.90
N VAL A 47 7.01 2.55 -2.90
CA VAL A 47 7.09 1.76 -1.67
C VAL A 47 7.12 2.73 -0.50
N GLY A 48 6.48 2.38 0.60
CA GLY A 48 6.62 3.08 1.86
C GLY A 48 6.49 2.15 3.05
N LYS A 49 7.13 2.51 4.15
CA LYS A 49 7.12 1.74 5.39
C LYS A 49 6.01 2.26 6.31
N LEU A 50 5.35 1.34 7.01
CA LEU A 50 4.43 1.71 8.07
C LEU A 50 5.23 2.22 9.27
N ASN A 51 4.76 3.30 9.88
CA ASN A 51 5.24 3.73 11.19
C ASN A 51 4.53 2.97 12.32
N GLU A 52 4.87 3.28 13.57
CA GLU A 52 4.30 2.63 14.75
C GLU A 52 2.78 2.84 14.93
N GLU A 53 2.22 3.84 14.24
CA GLU A 53 0.77 4.14 14.21
C GLU A 53 0.06 3.50 13.01
N GLY A 54 0.77 2.75 12.17
CA GLY A 54 0.21 2.16 10.95
C GLY A 54 0.03 3.18 9.83
N LYS A 55 0.72 4.33 9.86
CA LYS A 55 0.66 5.35 8.81
C LYS A 55 1.83 5.19 7.85
N CYS A 56 1.59 5.44 6.57
CA CYS A 56 2.62 5.45 5.53
C CYS A 56 2.33 6.53 4.49
N LYS A 57 3.40 7.16 3.98
CA LYS A 57 3.35 8.07 2.84
C LYS A 57 4.17 7.48 1.69
N VAL A 58 3.53 7.17 0.57
CA VAL A 58 4.20 6.68 -0.64
C VAL A 58 4.27 7.80 -1.67
N SER A 59 5.47 8.06 -2.18
CA SER A 59 5.66 9.00 -3.29
C SER A 59 5.67 8.24 -4.62
N ILE A 60 4.80 8.62 -5.55
CA ILE A 60 4.72 8.04 -6.90
C ILE A 60 4.83 9.14 -7.96
N HIS A 61 5.25 8.76 -9.17
CA HIS A 61 5.45 9.73 -10.25
C HIS A 61 4.11 10.24 -10.78
N ARG A 62 3.93 11.57 -10.91
CA ARG A 62 2.70 12.17 -11.48
C ARG A 62 2.31 11.72 -12.90
N LYS A 63 3.17 10.98 -13.62
CA LYS A 63 2.88 10.44 -14.96
C LYS A 63 1.74 9.43 -14.96
N ILE A 64 1.41 8.88 -13.79
CA ILE A 64 0.26 7.98 -13.64
C ILE A 64 -1.07 8.73 -13.45
N VAL A 65 -1.04 10.06 -13.46
CA VAL A 65 -2.23 10.92 -13.40
C VAL A 65 -2.40 11.60 -14.75
N LYS A 66 -3.56 11.43 -15.36
CA LYS A 66 -3.96 12.11 -16.60
C LYS A 66 -5.36 12.68 -16.41
N ASP A 67 -5.54 13.96 -16.73
CA ASP A 67 -6.84 14.65 -16.65
C ASP A 67 -7.51 14.54 -15.26
N GLY A 68 -6.72 14.61 -14.20
CA GLY A 68 -7.19 14.51 -12.81
C GLY A 68 -7.59 13.10 -12.36
N LYS A 69 -7.35 12.07 -13.17
CA LYS A 69 -7.63 10.66 -12.87
C LYS A 69 -6.37 9.81 -12.96
N LEU A 70 -6.35 8.67 -12.27
CA LEU A 70 -5.31 7.66 -12.51
C LEU A 70 -5.51 7.07 -13.90
N ASN A 71 -4.45 7.00 -14.69
CA ASN A 71 -4.47 6.37 -16.02
C ASN A 71 -4.13 4.86 -15.97
N GLU A 72 -3.79 4.33 -14.80
CA GLU A 72 -3.53 2.92 -14.52
C GLU A 72 -4.40 2.48 -13.33
N GLU A 73 -4.79 1.21 -13.29
CA GLU A 73 -5.45 0.67 -12.10
C GLU A 73 -4.42 0.40 -11.01
N CYS A 74 -4.42 1.21 -9.96
CA CYS A 74 -3.46 1.13 -8.88
C CYS A 74 -4.07 0.53 -7.61
N TYR A 75 -3.25 -0.25 -6.90
CA TYR A 75 -3.63 -0.90 -5.66
C TYR A 75 -2.52 -0.77 -4.62
N ALA A 76 -2.91 -0.61 -3.36
CA ALA A 76 -2.01 -0.69 -2.23
C ALA A 76 -1.93 -2.15 -1.75
N GLN A 77 -0.73 -2.72 -1.76
CA GLN A 77 -0.47 -4.09 -1.33
C GLN A 77 0.39 -4.06 -0.06
N LEU A 78 -0.08 -4.75 0.98
CA LEU A 78 0.70 -4.92 2.22
C LEU A 78 1.73 -6.04 2.03
N HIS A 79 2.94 -5.82 2.52
CA HIS A 79 4.00 -6.80 2.57
C HIS A 79 4.44 -7.01 4.02
N SER A 80 4.72 -8.27 4.32
CA SER A 80 5.31 -8.73 5.58
C SER A 80 6.73 -8.18 5.77
N ALA A 81 7.30 -8.39 6.96
CA ALA A 81 8.67 -7.97 7.27
C ALA A 81 9.75 -8.65 6.41
N SER A 82 9.44 -9.78 5.78
CA SER A 82 10.32 -10.44 4.79
C SER A 82 10.14 -9.87 3.37
N ALA A 83 9.37 -8.79 3.21
CA ALA A 83 8.96 -8.20 1.95
C ALA A 83 8.11 -9.13 1.04
N ALA A 84 7.63 -10.27 1.54
CA ALA A 84 6.65 -11.07 0.83
C ALA A 84 5.26 -10.39 0.90
N PRO A 85 4.48 -10.35 -0.21
CA PRO A 85 3.11 -9.87 -0.18
C PRO A 85 2.31 -10.65 0.87
N CYS A 86 1.54 -9.94 1.69
CA CYS A 86 0.61 -10.60 2.60
C CYS A 86 -0.50 -11.25 1.76
N PRO A 87 -0.85 -12.53 2.04
CA PRO A 87 -1.97 -13.18 1.39
C PRO A 87 -3.26 -12.47 1.78
N ALA A 88 -4.22 -12.39 0.87
CA ALA A 88 -5.50 -11.83 1.23
C ALA A 88 -6.38 -12.83 1.93
N HIS A 89 -7.03 -12.34 2.96
CA HIS A 89 -8.24 -12.98 3.43
C HIS A 89 -9.37 -12.67 2.43
N ASN A 90 -9.99 -13.74 1.90
CA ASN A 90 -11.21 -13.71 1.07
C ASN A 90 -11.07 -13.13 -0.35
N GLY A 91 -9.86 -13.17 -0.95
CA GLY A 91 -9.67 -12.81 -2.37
C GLY A 91 -9.74 -11.32 -2.70
N LEU A 92 -9.91 -10.44 -1.70
CA LEU A 92 -9.79 -9.00 -1.85
C LEU A 92 -8.38 -8.56 -1.41
N GLU A 93 -7.39 -8.75 -2.28
CA GLU A 93 -5.97 -8.72 -1.87
C GLU A 93 -5.35 -7.34 -1.72
N SER A 94 -5.94 -6.30 -2.30
CA SER A 94 -5.29 -4.99 -2.33
C SER A 94 -6.29 -3.84 -2.40
N SER A 95 -5.98 -2.74 -1.71
CA SER A 95 -6.88 -1.58 -1.63
C SER A 95 -6.72 -0.73 -2.88
N LYS A 96 -7.79 -0.58 -3.69
CA LYS A 96 -7.75 0.26 -4.89
C LYS A 96 -7.44 1.71 -4.52
N VAL A 97 -6.48 2.31 -5.20
CA VAL A 97 -6.11 3.71 -5.04
C VAL A 97 -7.03 4.57 -5.91
N VAL A 98 -7.56 5.65 -5.33
CA VAL A 98 -8.37 6.67 -6.01
C VAL A 98 -7.79 8.05 -5.70
N LEU A 99 -8.04 9.02 -6.60
CA LEU A 99 -7.60 10.42 -6.44
C LEU A 99 -8.68 11.27 -5.78
#